data_AF-V5RD54-F1
#
_entry.id   AF-V5RD54-F1
#
_cell.length_a   1.000
_cell.length_b   1.000
_cell.length_c   1.000
_cell.angle_alpha   90.00
_cell.angle_beta   90.00
_cell.angle_gamma   90.00
#
_symmetry.space_group_name_H-M   'P 1'
#
loop_
_entity.id
_entity.type
_entity.pdbx_description
1 polymer ?
#
loop_
_entity_poly.entity_id
_entity_poly.type
_entity_poly.pdbx_seq_one_letter_code
_entity_poly.pdbx_strand_id
1 'polypeptide(L)'
;GEHLVATLGTLACLPGAVNVIAGEVKLTLDIRGPQDSSVSKLLAHLLAQAEVIAARRGLTFAAQEFYHINATGCDDNLQQHISA
;
A
#
# COMPACT_ATOMS: atom_id res chain seq x y z
N GLY A 1 -5.73 18.72 2.67
CA GLY A 1 -5.66 17.58 3.60
C GLY A 1 -4.49 16.70 3.22
N GLU A 2 -3.42 16.75 4.02
CA GLU A 2 -2.12 16.11 3.73
C GLU A 2 -2.08 14.60 4.03
N HIS A 3 -3.21 13.90 3.99
CA HIS A 3 -3.26 12.52 4.48
C HIS A 3 -2.88 11.55 3.36
N LEU A 4 -1.58 11.31 3.23
CA LEU A 4 -1.05 10.11 2.58
C LEU A 4 -1.20 8.96 3.56
N VAL A 5 -2.01 7.96 3.21
CA VAL A 5 -2.31 6.80 4.06
C VAL A 5 -1.97 5.51 3.33
N ALA A 6 -1.51 4.51 4.08
CA ALA A 6 -1.30 3.15 3.61
C ALA A 6 -1.90 2.18 4.62
N THR A 7 -2.69 1.21 4.13
CA THR A 7 -3.43 0.27 4.97
C THR A 7 -3.18 -1.16 4.49
N LEU A 8 -2.85 -2.04 5.44
CA LEU A 8 -2.93 -3.49 5.21
C LEU A 8 -4.37 -3.95 5.46
N GLY A 9 -5.11 -4.20 4.38
CA GLY A 9 -6.53 -4.57 4.46
C GLY A 9 -6.76 -6.01 4.93
N THR A 10 -5.84 -6.91 4.60
CA THR A 10 -5.88 -8.33 4.95
C THR A 10 -4.47 -8.84 5.21
N LEU A 11 -4.35 -9.84 6.07
CA LEU A 11 -3.13 -10.59 6.33
C LEU A 11 -3.50 -12.04 6.66
N ALA A 12 -2.97 -12.97 5.88
CA ALA A 12 -3.21 -14.40 6.02
C ALA A 12 -1.87 -15.12 6.17
N CYS A 13 -1.66 -15.74 7.34
CA CYS A 13 -0.52 -16.61 7.60
C CYS A 13 -0.92 -18.06 7.30
N LEU A 14 -0.27 -18.70 6.34
CA LEU A 14 -0.61 -20.05 5.87
C LEU A 14 0.37 -21.08 6.44
N PRO A 15 -0.12 -22.27 6.87
CA PRO A 15 -1.49 -22.77 6.72
C PRO A 15 -2.49 -22.26 7.79
N GLY A 16 -2.04 -21.48 8.78
CA GLY A 16 -2.92 -20.92 9.82
C GLY A 16 -3.14 -21.83 11.03
N ALA A 17 -2.30 -22.86 11.19
CA ALA A 17 -2.32 -23.71 12.37
C ALA A 17 -1.55 -23.07 13.53
N VAL A 18 -2.06 -23.23 14.76
CA VAL A 18 -1.54 -22.55 15.97
C VAL A 18 -0.11 -22.93 16.35
N ASN A 19 0.36 -24.09 15.87
CA ASN A 19 1.65 -24.69 16.21
C ASN A 19 2.53 -24.94 14.96
N VAL A 20 2.19 -24.35 13.81
CA VAL A 20 2.96 -24.48 12.58
C VAL A 20 3.48 -23.10 12.18
N ILE A 21 4.79 -22.97 12.00
CA ILE A 21 5.39 -21.74 11.48
C ILE A 21 4.84 -21.47 10.08
N ALA A 22 4.42 -20.24 9.83
CA ALA A 22 3.86 -19.87 8.53
C ALA A 22 4.91 -20.05 7.43
N GLY A 23 4.59 -20.88 6.43
CA GLY A 23 5.43 -21.07 5.25
C GLY A 23 5.16 -20.01 4.17
N GLU A 24 4.00 -19.36 4.23
CA GLU A 24 3.57 -18.33 3.29
C GLU A 24 2.72 -17.29 4.04
N VAL A 25 2.88 -16.01 3.67
CA VAL A 25 2.04 -14.91 4.16
C VAL A 25 1.51 -14.14 2.96
N LYS A 26 0.20 -13.97 2.88
CA LYS A 26 -0.48 -13.14 1.88
C LYS A 26 -1.05 -11.91 2.56
N LEU A 27 -0.90 -10.75 1.93
CA LEU A 27 -1.43 -9.49 2.43
C LEU A 27 -1.93 -8.62 1.27
N THR A 28 -2.85 -7.71 1.57
CA THR A 28 -3.31 -6.68 0.63
C THR A 28 -2.90 -5.31 1.14
N LEU A 29 -2.41 -4.46 0.24
CA LEU A 29 -1.98 -3.09 0.54
C LEU A 29 -2.82 -2.09 -0.26
N ASP A 30 -3.44 -1.13 0.43
CA ASP A 30 -4.15 0.01 -0.16
C ASP A 30 -3.41 1.29 0.21
N ILE A 31 -3.04 2.11 -0.78
CA ILE A 31 -2.39 3.41 -0.57
C ILE A 31 -3.26 4.49 -1.19
N ARG A 32 -3.55 5.56 -0.42
CA ARG A 32 -4.34 6.70 -0.87
C ARG A 32 -3.63 7.99 -0.53
N GLY A 33 -3.68 8.95 -1.45
CA GLY A 33 -3.12 10.27 -1.25
C GLY A 33 -3.64 11.26 -2.27
N PRO A 34 -3.46 12.57 -2.02
CA PRO A 34 -3.98 13.63 -2.89
C PRO A 34 -3.16 13.85 -4.17
N GLN A 35 -1.96 13.26 -4.28
CA GLN A 35 -1.13 13.31 -5.48
C GLN A 35 -0.57 11.93 -5.82
N ASP A 36 -0.65 11.56 -7.10
CA ASP A 36 -0.12 10.28 -7.60
C ASP A 36 1.38 10.13 -7.32
N SER A 37 2.15 11.22 -7.44
CA SER A 37 3.60 11.19 -7.19
C SER A 37 3.94 10.82 -5.74
N SER A 38 3.12 11.24 -4.77
CA SER A 38 3.27 10.88 -3.36
C SER A 38 2.94 9.42 -3.12
N VAL A 39 1.87 8.92 -3.75
CA VAL A 39 1.45 7.50 -3.69
C VAL A 39 2.52 6.59 -4.29
N SER A 40 2.99 6.89 -5.50
CA SER A 40 4.02 6.08 -6.19
C SER A 40 5.34 6.05 -5.42
N LYS A 41 5.75 7.18 -4.82
CA LYS A 41 6.96 7.23 -3.98
C LYS A 41 6.83 6.34 -2.74
N LEU A 42 5.68 6.37 -2.07
CA LEU A 42 5.44 5.52 -0.91
C LEU A 42 5.39 4.04 -1.29
N LEU A 43 4.70 3.70 -2.39
CA LEU A 43 4.66 2.34 -2.91
C LEU A 43 6.07 1.80 -3.18
N ALA A 44 6.88 2.55 -3.94
CA ALA A 44 8.25 2.17 -4.26
C ALA A 44 9.10 1.97 -2.98
N HIS A 45 8.96 2.86 -2.00
CA HIS A 45 9.64 2.74 -0.72
C HIS A 45 9.25 1.46 0.02
N LEU A 46 7.95 1.16 0.12
CA LEU A 46 7.44 -0.02 0.82
C LEU A 46 7.86 -1.33 0.14
N LEU A 47 7.84 -1.39 -1.20
CA LEU A 47 8.28 -2.56 -1.95
C LEU A 47 9.78 -2.81 -1.76
N ALA A 48 10.61 -1.77 -1.83
CA ALA A 48 12.04 -1.88 -1.56
C ALA A 48 12.33 -2.36 -0.12
N GLN A 49 11.58 -1.86 0.87
CA GLN A 49 11.70 -2.35 2.25
C GLN A 49 11.30 -3.82 2.38
N ALA A 50 10.23 -4.25 1.69
CA ALA A 50 9.80 -5.63 1.70
C ALA A 50 10.86 -6.57 1.12
N GLU A 51 11.51 -6.20 0.02
CA GLU A 51 12.64 -6.93 -0.56
C GLU A 51 13.82 -7.04 0.42
N VAL A 52 14.20 -5.94 1.08
CA VAL A 52 15.27 -5.95 2.10
C VAL A 52 14.92 -6.87 3.27
N ILE A 53 13.67 -6.83 3.75
CA ILE A 53 13.20 -7.70 4.83
C ILE A 53 13.25 -9.16 4.41
N ALA A 54 12.80 -9.47 3.19
CA ALA A 54 12.78 -10.82 2.65
C ALA A 54 14.20 -11.37 2.50
N ALA A 55 15.11 -10.61 1.88
CA ALA A 55 16.52 -10.98 1.73
C ALA A 55 17.18 -11.23 3.10
N ARG A 56 16.98 -10.33 4.07
CA ARG A 56 17.52 -10.48 5.43
C ARG A 56 17.00 -11.74 6.13
N ARG A 57 15.79 -12.20 5.81
CA ARG A 57 15.15 -13.37 6.44
C ARG A 57 15.26 -14.66 5.60
N GLY A 58 15.92 -14.62 4.43
CA GLY A 58 15.99 -15.76 3.52
C GLY A 58 14.63 -16.14 2.93
N LEU A 59 13.72 -15.18 2.79
CA LEU A 59 12.39 -15.36 2.21
C LEU A 59 12.37 -14.91 0.76
N THR A 60 11.40 -15.42 -0.01
CA THR A 60 11.02 -14.85 -1.30
C THR A 60 9.94 -13.79 -1.09
N PHE A 61 9.95 -12.74 -1.93
CA PHE A 61 8.93 -11.70 -1.94
C PHE A 61 8.43 -11.47 -3.35
N ALA A 62 7.13 -11.27 -3.48
CA ALA A 62 6.48 -10.89 -4.72
C ALA A 62 5.29 -9.97 -4.40
N ALA A 63 5.05 -9.00 -5.28
CA ALA A 63 3.91 -8.11 -5.22
C ALA A 63 3.30 -7.97 -6.62
N GLN A 64 1.98 -7.83 -6.67
CA GLN A 64 1.24 -7.58 -7.91
C GLN A 64 0.29 -6.41 -7.67
N GLU A 65 0.42 -5.37 -8.48
CA GLU A 65 -0.58 -4.31 -8.57
C GLU A 65 -1.76 -4.82 -9.40
N PHE A 66 -2.96 -4.79 -8.84
CA PHE A 66 -4.19 -5.25 -9.50
C PHE A 66 -5.26 -4.16 -9.61
N TYR A 67 -5.01 -2.97 -9.03
CA TYR A 67 -5.94 -1.86 -9.03
C TYR A 67 -5.20 -0.53 -8.83
N HIS A 68 -5.45 0.46 -9.70
CA HIS A 68 -4.90 1.80 -9.63
C HIS A 68 -5.89 2.83 -10.17
N ILE A 69 -6.00 3.99 -9.52
CA ILE A 69 -6.79 5.14 -9.95
C ILE A 69 -5.97 6.41 -9.73
N ASN A 70 -5.93 7.28 -10.74
CA ASN A 70 -5.24 8.56 -10.64
C ASN A 70 -5.96 9.54 -9.71
N ALA A 71 -5.17 10.36 -9.01
CA ALA A 71 -5.66 11.47 -8.22
C ALA A 71 -6.50 12.42 -9.11
N THR A 72 -7.76 12.60 -8.72
CA THR A 72 -8.70 13.44 -9.46
C THR A 72 -9.04 14.65 -8.60
N GLY A 73 -8.44 15.80 -8.92
CA GLY A 73 -8.73 17.07 -8.25
C GLY A 73 -10.13 17.57 -8.61
N CYS A 74 -10.81 18.19 -7.64
CA CYS A 74 -12.02 18.96 -7.91
C CYS A 74 -11.64 20.30 -8.56
N ASP A 75 -12.51 20.84 -9.43
CA ASP A 75 -12.30 22.15 -10.06
C ASP A 75 -11.99 23.25 -9.04
N ASP A 76 -10.96 24.06 -9.30
CA ASP A 76 -10.46 25.06 -8.36
C ASP A 76 -11.49 26.16 -8.07
N ASN A 77 -12.25 26.57 -9.07
CA ASN A 77 -13.29 27.59 -8.91
C ASN A 77 -14.43 27.06 -8.04
N LEU A 78 -14.83 25.81 -8.25
CA LEU A 78 -15.83 25.14 -7.40
C LEU A 78 -15.36 25.00 -5.96
N GLN A 79 -14.10 24.60 -5.74
CA GLN A 79 -13.52 24.52 -4.39
C GLN A 79 -13.55 25.88 -3.68
N GLN A 80 -13.22 26.97 -4.38
CA GLN A 80 -13.23 28.33 -3.83
C GLN A 80 -14.64 28.78 -3.40
N HIS A 81 -15.68 28.42 -4.15
CA HIS A 81 -17.07 28.81 -3.82
C HIS A 81 -17.70 27.99 -2.70
N ILE A 82 -17.27 26.73 -2.50
CA ILE A 82 -17.83 25.84 -1.46
C ILE A 82 -17.06 25.96 -0.12
N SER A 83 -15.80 26.41 -0.15
CA SER A 83 -14.94 26.47 1.05
C SER A 83 -15.16 27.72 1.92
N ALA A 84 -16.26 28.46 1.73
CA ALA A 84 -16.66 29.63 2.52
C ALA A 84 -17.64 29.23 3.65
#